data_AF-A0A7Y3K9G1-F1
#
_entry.id   AF-A0A7Y3K9G1-F1
#
_cell.length_a   1.000
_cell.length_b   1.000
_cell.length_c   1.000
_cell.angle_alpha   90.00
_cell.angle_beta   90.00
_cell.angle_gamma   90.00
#
_symmetry.space_group_name_H-M   'P 1'
#
loop_
_entity.id
_entity.type
_entity.pdbx_description
1 polymer ?
#
loop_
_entity_poly.entity_id
_entity_poly.type
_entity_poly.pdbx_seq_one_letter_code
_entity_poly.pdbx_strand_id
1 'polypeptide(L)'
;MTASGKIKKRVWLTFGSRRMVETPALWRMARKFPDVSFDIRQASVTAEIGIMAVLFEGQQPEVQAAMAFLQEQGVTVEPIEKSVVEG
;
A
#
# COMPACT_ATOMS: atom_id res chain seq x y z
N MET A 1 -23.83 0.89 16.19
CA MET A 1 -22.66 1.20 15.34
C MET A 1 -22.24 -0.12 14.69
N THR A 2 -22.48 -0.27 13.40
CA THR A 2 -22.21 -1.51 12.67
C THR A 2 -20.71 -1.77 12.64
N ALA A 3 -20.29 -2.96 13.07
CA ALA A 3 -18.90 -3.38 12.94
C ALA A 3 -18.56 -3.46 11.44
N SER A 4 -17.79 -2.50 10.93
CA SER A 4 -17.14 -2.65 9.63
C SER A 4 -16.13 -3.79 9.77
N GLY A 5 -16.24 -4.81 8.92
CA GLY A 5 -15.29 -5.92 8.93
C GLY A 5 -13.92 -5.44 8.46
N LYS A 6 -12.85 -6.05 8.97
CA LYS A 6 -11.50 -5.85 8.41
C LYS A 6 -11.48 -6.31 6.95
N ILE A 7 -10.85 -5.52 6.08
CA ILE A 7 -10.66 -5.85 4.67
C ILE A 7 -9.20 -6.16 4.37
N LYS A 8 -8.97 -6.86 3.27
CA LYS A 8 -7.65 -7.14 2.70
C LYS A 8 -7.59 -6.57 1.28
N LYS A 9 -6.58 -5.74 0.98
CA LYS A 9 -6.40 -5.12 -0.35
C LYS A 9 -4.97 -5.31 -0.84
N ARG A 10 -4.82 -5.91 -2.02
CA ARG A 10 -3.53 -6.08 -2.69
C ARG A 10 -3.35 -4.95 -3.70
N VAL A 11 -2.19 -4.30 -3.66
CA VAL A 11 -1.84 -3.19 -4.56
C VAL A 11 -0.40 -3.29 -5.02
N TRP A 12 -0.13 -2.74 -6.20
CA TRP A 12 1.18 -2.29 -6.61
C TRP A 12 1.43 -0.88 -6.07
N LEU A 13 2.59 -0.68 -5.45
CA LEU A 13 3.12 0.62 -5.11
C LEU A 13 4.29 0.91 -6.03
N THR A 14 4.25 2.04 -6.75
CA THR A 14 5.36 2.50 -7.60
C THR A 14 5.92 3.82 -7.09
N PHE A 15 7.21 3.79 -6.75
CA PHE A 15 8.03 4.92 -6.36
C PHE A 15 8.84 5.35 -7.58
N GLY A 16 8.29 6.27 -8.39
CA GLY A 16 8.77 6.54 -9.75
C GLY A 16 10.01 7.43 -9.90
N SER A 17 10.73 7.76 -8.81
CA SER A 17 11.96 8.54 -8.89
C SER A 17 12.91 8.26 -7.72
N ARG A 18 14.20 8.57 -7.93
CA ARG A 18 15.24 8.51 -6.90
C ARG A 18 14.86 9.20 -5.60
N ARG A 19 14.33 10.43 -5.69
CA ARG A 19 13.90 11.19 -4.51
C ARG A 19 12.81 10.46 -3.72
N MET A 20 11.94 9.71 -4.39
CA MET A 20 10.86 8.98 -3.72
C MET A 20 11.35 7.71 -3.04
N VAL A 21 12.23 6.93 -3.67
CA VAL A 21 12.78 5.70 -3.06
C VAL A 21 13.64 6.02 -1.82
N GLU A 22 14.22 7.22 -1.76
CA GLU A 22 14.96 7.72 -0.59
C GLU A 22 14.04 8.28 0.52
N THR A 23 12.71 8.23 0.37
CA THR A 23 11.77 8.70 1.40
C THR A 23 11.16 7.56 2.22
N PRO A 24 10.92 7.74 3.53
CA PRO A 24 10.33 6.71 4.38
C PRO A 24 8.79 6.71 4.29
N ALA A 25 8.22 6.66 3.08
CA ALA A 25 6.77 6.84 2.87
C ALA A 25 5.93 5.77 3.58
N LEU A 26 6.29 4.49 3.46
CA LEU A 26 5.59 3.39 4.12
C LEU A 26 5.67 3.48 5.65
N TRP A 27 6.82 3.87 6.20
CA TRP A 27 6.95 4.09 7.64
C TRP A 27 6.10 5.25 8.13
N ARG A 28 6.07 6.38 7.39
CA ARG A 28 5.19 7.52 7.72
C ARG A 28 3.72 7.12 7.68
N MET A 29 3.33 6.32 6.70
CA MET A 29 1.97 5.76 6.60
C MET A 29 1.65 4.89 7.82
N ALA A 30 2.52 3.93 8.15
CA ALA A 30 2.31 3.02 9.28
C ALA A 30 2.19 3.74 10.62
N ARG A 31 2.93 4.83 10.82
CA ARG A 31 2.78 5.66 12.04
C ARG A 31 1.47 6.46 12.07
N LYS A 32 0.96 6.87 10.91
CA LYS A 32 -0.30 7.63 10.80
C LYS A 32 -1.53 6.72 10.93
N PHE A 33 -1.42 5.46 10.50
CA PHE A 33 -2.48 4.45 10.51
C PHE A 33 -1.99 3.17 11.22
N PRO A 34 -1.79 3.19 12.55
CA PRO A 34 -1.16 2.09 13.29
C PRO A 34 -1.98 0.79 13.28
N ASP A 35 -3.30 0.89 13.05
CA ASP A 35 -4.22 -0.26 12.98
C ASP A 35 -4.31 -0.88 11.58
N VAL A 36 -3.63 -0.29 10.58
CA VAL A 36 -3.48 -0.84 9.23
C VAL A 36 -2.14 -1.56 9.13
N SER A 37 -2.18 -2.89 9.03
CA SER A 37 -0.99 -3.65 8.69
C SER A 37 -0.73 -3.59 7.19
N PHE A 38 0.54 -3.62 6.82
CA PHE A 38 0.98 -3.75 5.44
C PHE A 38 1.98 -4.90 5.38
N ASP A 39 1.82 -5.75 4.39
CA ASP A 39 2.59 -6.95 4.28
C ASP A 39 3.12 -7.12 2.85
N ILE A 40 4.44 -7.03 2.73
CA ILE A 40 5.14 -6.95 1.44
C ILE A 40 5.20 -8.35 0.84
N ARG A 41 4.61 -8.52 -0.35
CA ARG A 41 4.57 -9.78 -1.10
C ARG A 41 5.71 -9.91 -2.09
N GLN A 42 6.10 -8.80 -2.67
CA GLN A 42 7.19 -8.70 -3.62
C GLN A 42 7.71 -7.26 -3.58
N ALA A 43 9.02 -7.09 -3.73
CA ALA A 43 9.63 -5.77 -3.88
C ALA A 43 10.83 -5.87 -4.83
N SER A 44 10.92 -4.91 -5.75
CA SER A 44 12.12 -4.61 -6.51
C SER A 44 12.42 -3.13 -6.30
N VAL A 45 13.53 -2.82 -5.64
CA VAL A 45 13.91 -1.44 -5.34
C VAL A 45 15.34 -1.23 -5.81
N THR A 46 15.52 -0.19 -6.62
CA THR A 46 16.81 0.29 -7.09
C THR A 46 17.01 1.73 -6.60
N ALA A 47 18.15 2.34 -6.94
CA ALA A 47 18.39 3.75 -6.65
C ALA A 47 17.44 4.71 -7.39
N GLU A 48 16.78 4.27 -8.47
CA GLU A 48 15.96 5.13 -9.33
C GLU A 48 14.46 4.86 -9.21
N ILE A 49 14.07 3.61 -9.01
CA ILE A 49 12.67 3.19 -8.97
C ILE A 49 12.45 2.06 -7.97
N GLY A 50 11.31 2.11 -7.28
CA GLY A 50 10.81 1.04 -6.42
C GLY A 50 9.44 0.56 -6.87
N ILE A 51 9.26 -0.75 -6.98
CA ILE A 51 7.97 -1.39 -7.30
C ILE A 51 7.70 -2.46 -6.25
N MET A 52 6.54 -2.42 -5.60
CA MET A 52 6.20 -3.33 -4.50
C MET A 52 4.78 -3.84 -4.62
N ALA A 53 4.58 -5.16 -4.52
CA ALA A 53 3.26 -5.73 -4.26
C ALA A 53 3.03 -5.77 -2.75
N VAL A 54 2.01 -5.06 -2.27
CA VAL A 54 1.71 -4.94 -0.84
C VAL A 54 0.28 -5.39 -0.58
N LEU A 55 0.10 -6.16 0.48
CA LEU A 55 -1.19 -6.49 1.05
C LEU A 55 -1.47 -5.59 2.25
N PHE A 56 -2.45 -4.71 2.15
CA PHE A 56 -2.97 -3.94 3.28
C PHE A 56 -4.12 -4.68 3.96
N GLU A 57 -4.14 -4.67 5.29
CA GLU A 57 -5.22 -5.23 6.09
C GLU A 57 -5.57 -4.32 7.27
N GLY A 58 -6.87 -4.11 7.49
CA GLY A 58 -7.36 -3.19 8.51
C GLY A 58 -8.83 -2.85 8.31
N GLN A 59 -9.32 -1.87 9.05
CA GLN A 59 -10.67 -1.33 8.85
C GLN A 59 -10.78 -0.68 7.47
N GLN A 60 -11.88 -0.90 6.75
CA GLN A 60 -12.07 -0.36 5.40
C GLN A 60 -11.76 1.15 5.26
N PRO A 61 -12.30 2.05 6.09
CA PRO A 61 -12.00 3.48 5.98
C PRO A 61 -10.51 3.78 6.22
N GLU A 62 -9.85 3.06 7.13
CA GLU A 62 -8.44 3.27 7.43
C GLU A 62 -7.53 2.77 6.31
N VAL A 63 -7.82 1.58 5.75
CA VAL A 63 -7.09 1.04 4.60
C VAL A 63 -7.20 1.98 3.39
N GLN A 64 -8.38 2.53 3.13
CA GLN A 64 -8.58 3.51 2.06
C GLN A 64 -7.80 4.80 2.33
N ALA A 65 -7.84 5.33 3.55
CA ALA A 65 -7.10 6.53 3.94
C ALA A 65 -5.56 6.33 3.90
N ALA A 66 -5.07 5.14 4.27
CA ALA A 66 -3.66 4.79 4.21
C ALA A 66 -3.14 4.75 2.77
N MET A 67 -3.91 4.18 1.84
CA MET A 67 -3.57 4.18 0.41
C MET A 67 -3.62 5.59 -0.19
N ALA A 68 -4.65 6.37 0.13
CA ALA A 68 -4.76 7.77 -0.31
C ALA A 68 -3.59 8.62 0.20
N PHE A 69 -3.17 8.43 1.45
CA PHE A 69 -2.01 9.11 2.00
C PHE A 69 -0.71 8.81 1.23
N LEU A 70 -0.52 7.58 0.75
CA LEU A 70 0.64 7.25 -0.10
C LEU A 70 0.55 7.95 -1.47
N GLN A 71 -0.66 8.03 -2.06
CA GLN A 71 -0.90 8.77 -3.30
C GLN A 71 -0.60 10.27 -3.15
N GLU A 72 -0.98 10.89 -2.02
CA GLU A 72 -0.65 12.28 -1.69
C GLU A 72 0.87 12.53 -1.59
N GLN A 73 1.66 11.50 -1.25
CA GLN A 73 3.12 11.56 -1.26
C GLN A 73 3.73 11.30 -2.66
N GLY A 74 2.90 11.15 -3.69
CA GLY A 74 3.28 10.88 -5.07
C GLY A 74 3.48 9.41 -5.41
N VAL A 75 3.27 8.48 -4.47
CA VAL A 75 3.39 7.04 -4.73
C VAL A 75 2.19 6.59 -5.57
N THR A 76 2.44 5.98 -6.72
CA THR A 76 1.35 5.36 -7.49
C THR A 76 0.84 4.15 -6.74
N VAL A 77 -0.48 4.05 -6.55
CA VAL A 77 -1.14 2.93 -5.88
C VAL A 77 -2.17 2.33 -6.82
N GLU A 78 -1.88 1.15 -7.34
CA GLU A 78 -2.71 0.44 -8.32
C GLU A 78 -3.23 -0.87 -7.73
N PRO A 79 -4.54 -1.16 -7.76
CA PRO A 79 -5.06 -2.45 -7.33
C PRO A 79 -4.43 -3.60 -8.13
N ILE A 80 -4.04 -4.66 -7.43
CA ILE A 80 -3.75 -5.93 -8.09
C ILE A 80 -5.09 -6.59 -8.35
N GLU A 81 -5.55 -6.53 -9.60
CA GLU A 81 -6.70 -7.32 -10.04
C GLU A 81 -6.41 -8.79 -9.75
N LYS A 82 -7.32 -9.46 -9.06
CA LYS A 82 -7.27 -10.92 -8.99
C LYS A 82 -7.67 -11.42 -10.38
N SER A 83 -6.77 -12.07 -11.10
CA SER A 83 -7.20 -13.11 -12.02
C SER A 83 -7.98 -14.11 -11.18
N VAL A 84 -9.28 -14.24 -11.42
CA VAL A 84 -10.08 -15.31 -10.83
C VAL A 84 -9.54 -16.62 -11.42
N VAL A 85 -8.57 -17.23 -10.76
CA VAL A 85 -8.32 -18.66 -10.91
C VAL A 85 -9.03 -19.30 -9.72
N GLU A 86 -10.34 -19.45 -9.88
CA GLU A 86 -11.08 -20.51 -9.18
C GLU A 86 -10.74 -21.81 -9.91
N GLY A 87 -10.02 -22.70 -9.24
CA GLY A 87 -9.59 -24.00 -9.76
C GLY A 87 -8.51 -24.62 -8.89
#